data_AF-A0A8T0HJQ0-F1
#
_entry.id   AF-A0A8T0HJQ0-F1
#
_cell.length_a   1.000
_cell.length_b   1.000
_cell.length_c   1.000
_cell.angle_alpha   90.00
_cell.angle_beta   90.00
_cell.angle_gamma   90.00
#
_symmetry.space_group_name_H-M   'P 1'
#
loop_
_entity.id
_entity.type
_entity.pdbx_description
1 polymer ?
#
loop_
_entity_poly.entity_id
_entity_poly.type
_entity_poly.pdbx_seq_one_letter_code
_entity_poly.pdbx_strand_id
1 'polypeptide(L)'
;MASRMIVALLAWSMICGAAVQAHDDFDFFYFVQQWPGSYCDTRQGCCFSISSDPKPVFGIHGLWPDYNDGSWPSFCTKEPFNPKVFSDVIGKMDDDWGSLACPSSDSHSFWRHEWTKHGTCSGLGQHGYFESAIDLYGKYDITAALADHGIVPDGKHYQIEAIRKAISTVLDGHLPGVDCNKDGKGNRQLYQVYICVAKDGSTLIECPVFPRSECRGSVEFPVFDPSQSHHRHISNFGDANMMTSGL
;
A
#
# COMPACT_ATOMS: atom_id res chain seq x y z
N MET A 1 -13.28 -35.81 73.68
CA MET A 1 -13.83 -36.32 72.41
C MET A 1 -13.96 -35.16 71.44
N ALA A 2 -13.29 -35.28 70.29
CA ALA A 2 -13.46 -34.58 69.01
C ALA A 2 -13.60 -33.05 68.98
N SER A 3 -12.49 -32.39 68.67
CA SER A 3 -12.43 -31.05 68.04
C SER A 3 -12.99 -31.14 66.62
N ARG A 4 -13.93 -30.24 66.24
CA ARG A 4 -14.48 -30.16 64.87
C ARG A 4 -13.91 -28.93 64.17
N MET A 5 -12.93 -29.15 63.29
CA MET A 5 -12.48 -28.17 62.30
C MET A 5 -13.50 -28.13 61.16
N ILE A 6 -14.08 -26.95 60.89
CA ILE A 6 -14.85 -26.70 59.67
C ILE A 6 -13.85 -26.16 58.65
N VAL A 7 -13.56 -26.97 57.63
CA VAL A 7 -12.72 -26.60 56.48
C VAL A 7 -13.55 -25.72 55.56
N ALA A 8 -13.19 -24.44 55.44
CA ALA A 8 -13.76 -23.55 54.44
C ALA A 8 -13.16 -23.88 53.06
N LEU A 9 -13.96 -24.46 52.16
CA LEU A 9 -13.62 -24.67 50.76
C LEU A 9 -13.75 -23.35 50.00
N LEU A 10 -12.64 -22.65 49.80
CA LEU A 10 -12.56 -21.52 48.88
C LEU A 10 -12.50 -22.05 47.44
N ALA A 11 -13.62 -21.93 46.72
CA ALA A 11 -13.68 -22.18 45.29
C ALA A 11 -12.96 -21.04 44.57
N TRP A 12 -11.69 -21.25 44.20
CA TRP A 12 -10.94 -20.33 43.36
C TRP A 12 -11.43 -20.49 41.93
N SER A 13 -12.33 -19.61 41.47
CA SER A 13 -12.69 -19.57 40.06
C SER A 13 -11.46 -19.10 39.27
N MET A 14 -10.81 -20.04 38.59
CA MET A 14 -9.74 -19.75 37.65
C MET A 14 -10.39 -19.16 36.40
N ILE A 15 -10.61 -17.84 36.42
CA ILE A 15 -10.97 -17.09 35.22
C ILE A 15 -9.74 -17.14 34.33
N CYS A 16 -9.74 -18.07 33.39
CA CYS A 16 -8.80 -18.11 32.30
C CYS A 16 -9.16 -16.95 31.37
N GLY A 17 -8.68 -15.74 31.69
CA GLY A 17 -8.70 -14.64 30.75
C GLY A 17 -7.86 -15.07 29.56
N ALA A 18 -8.49 -15.28 28.41
CA ALA A 18 -7.77 -15.36 27.16
C ALA A 18 -7.08 -14.01 26.98
N ALA A 19 -5.78 -13.97 27.25
CA ALA A 19 -4.96 -12.84 26.84
C ALA A 19 -5.07 -12.78 25.31
N VAL A 20 -5.78 -11.77 24.81
CA VAL A 20 -5.62 -11.34 23.43
C VAL A 20 -4.14 -11.01 23.31
N GLN A 21 -3.37 -11.83 22.60
CA GLN A 21 -1.98 -11.51 22.31
C GLN A 21 -2.02 -10.27 21.42
N ALA A 22 -1.86 -9.10 22.03
CA ALA A 22 -1.63 -7.87 21.31
C ALA A 22 -0.29 -8.05 20.57
N HIS A 23 -0.35 -8.14 19.25
CA HIS A 23 0.83 -8.15 18.39
C HIS A 23 1.33 -6.71 18.25
N ASP A 24 1.65 -6.07 19.38
CA ASP A 24 2.01 -4.65 19.48
C ASP A 24 3.47 -4.37 19.11
N ASP A 25 4.23 -5.39 18.73
CA ASP A 25 5.65 -5.26 18.50
C ASP A 25 5.88 -4.88 17.03
N PHE A 26 5.72 -3.60 16.71
CA PHE A 26 6.27 -2.92 15.54
C PHE A 26 6.60 -1.48 15.94
N ASP A 27 7.43 -0.77 15.17
CA ASP A 27 7.97 0.53 15.57
C ASP A 27 7.30 1.71 14.85
N PHE A 28 6.99 1.54 13.57
CA PHE A 28 6.37 2.57 12.74
C PHE A 28 5.65 1.94 11.53
N PHE A 29 4.93 2.74 10.76
CA PHE A 29 4.39 2.33 9.46
C PHE A 29 5.16 2.98 8.32
N TYR A 30 5.38 2.23 7.25
CA TYR A 30 5.50 2.80 5.92
C TYR A 30 4.12 2.97 5.30
N PHE A 31 3.73 4.20 5.02
CA PHE A 31 2.67 4.49 4.06
C PHE A 31 3.28 4.60 2.66
N VAL A 32 2.92 3.66 1.79
CA VAL A 32 3.55 3.48 0.48
C VAL A 32 2.59 3.85 -0.62
N GLN A 33 3.02 4.76 -1.48
CA GLN A 33 2.33 5.12 -2.71
C GLN A 33 3.15 4.67 -3.92
N GLN A 34 2.49 4.30 -5.01
CA GLN A 34 3.11 3.81 -6.24
C GLN A 34 2.68 4.59 -7.47
N TRP A 35 3.60 4.78 -8.41
CA TRP A 35 3.32 5.40 -9.70
C TRP A 35 2.80 4.36 -10.71
N PRO A 36 1.58 4.49 -11.25
CA PRO A 36 1.01 3.51 -12.17
C PRO A 36 1.82 3.37 -13.48
N GLY A 37 2.41 4.46 -13.99
CA GLY A 37 3.26 4.41 -15.19
C GLY A 37 4.40 3.40 -15.05
N SER A 38 5.14 3.48 -13.93
CA SER A 38 6.26 2.59 -13.66
C SER A 38 5.86 1.17 -13.27
N TYR A 39 4.62 0.93 -12.86
CA TYR A 39 4.10 -0.43 -12.72
C TYR A 39 3.84 -1.06 -14.11
N CYS A 40 3.25 -0.26 -15.00
CA CYS A 40 2.67 -0.71 -16.26
C CYS A 40 3.63 -0.85 -17.43
N ASP A 41 4.71 -0.08 -17.46
CA ASP A 41 5.69 -0.10 -18.56
C ASP A 41 6.80 -1.14 -18.37
N THR A 42 6.69 -1.98 -17.32
CA THR A 42 7.52 -3.17 -17.13
C THR A 42 7.19 -4.25 -18.16
N ARG A 43 8.01 -5.31 -18.26
CA ARG A 43 7.74 -6.44 -19.18
C ARG A 43 6.47 -7.22 -18.83
N GLN A 44 6.01 -7.10 -17.59
CA GLN A 44 4.82 -7.76 -17.07
C GLN A 44 3.55 -7.10 -17.61
N GLY A 45 3.58 -5.79 -17.87
CA GLY A 45 2.39 -5.01 -18.15
C GLY A 45 1.45 -4.91 -16.94
N CYS A 46 0.28 -4.33 -17.16
CA CYS A 46 -0.72 -4.13 -16.11
C CYS A 46 -2.15 -4.20 -16.68
N CYS A 47 -3.13 -4.25 -15.78
CA CYS A 47 -4.55 -4.24 -16.11
C CYS A 47 -5.26 -3.27 -15.17
N PHE A 48 -6.31 -2.62 -15.68
CA PHE A 48 -7.18 -1.74 -14.90
C PHE A 48 -8.64 -2.15 -15.10
N SER A 49 -9.46 -1.95 -14.08
CA SER A 49 -10.90 -2.11 -14.24
C SER A 49 -11.48 -0.96 -15.06
N ILE A 50 -12.47 -1.24 -15.90
CA ILE A 50 -13.23 -0.19 -16.62
C ILE A 50 -13.95 0.75 -15.63
N SER A 51 -14.24 0.25 -14.42
CA SER A 51 -14.86 1.04 -13.36
C SER A 51 -13.89 2.00 -12.65
N SER A 52 -12.58 1.76 -12.75
CA SER A 52 -11.53 2.58 -12.16
C SER A 52 -10.84 3.32 -13.29
N ASP A 53 -11.27 4.55 -13.61
CA ASP A 53 -10.59 5.41 -14.58
C ASP A 53 -9.23 5.85 -13.97
N PRO A 54 -8.11 5.16 -14.27
CA PRO A 54 -6.90 5.32 -13.50
C PRO A 54 -6.27 6.66 -13.86
N LYS A 55 -6.17 7.55 -12.89
CA LYS A 55 -5.64 8.90 -13.09
C LYS A 55 -4.09 8.86 -13.16
N PRO A 56 -3.44 9.81 -13.85
CA PRO A 56 -1.99 9.98 -13.83
C PRO A 56 -1.52 10.63 -12.52
N VAL A 57 -1.84 9.97 -11.40
CA VAL A 57 -1.45 10.33 -10.03
C VAL A 57 -0.87 9.10 -9.34
N PHE A 58 -0.13 9.31 -8.24
CA PHE A 58 0.27 8.20 -7.38
C PHE A 58 -0.97 7.54 -6.78
N GLY A 59 -0.98 6.21 -6.66
CA GLY A 59 -2.02 5.45 -5.96
C GLY A 59 -1.46 4.79 -4.71
N ILE A 60 -2.31 4.44 -3.75
CA ILE A 60 -1.90 3.72 -2.54
C ILE A 60 -1.45 2.30 -2.93
N HIS A 61 -0.32 1.88 -2.38
CA HIS A 61 0.08 0.47 -2.35
C HIS A 61 -0.30 -0.14 -1.00
N GLY A 62 0.12 0.47 0.11
CA GLY A 62 -0.34 0.04 1.42
C GLY A 62 0.25 0.77 2.62
N LEU A 63 -0.16 0.31 3.80
CA LEU A 63 0.26 0.83 5.10
C LEU A 63 0.91 -0.31 5.89
N TRP A 64 2.22 -0.31 6.01
CA TRP A 64 2.98 -1.49 6.41
C TRP A 64 3.67 -1.27 7.76
N PRO A 65 3.29 -2.01 8.81
CA PRO A 65 4.08 -2.06 10.04
C PRO A 65 5.52 -2.50 9.74
N ASP A 66 6.50 -1.82 10.33
CA ASP A 66 7.92 -2.05 10.11
C ASP A 66 8.71 -1.85 11.43
N TYR A 67 9.95 -2.35 11.46
CA TYR A 67 10.85 -2.25 12.61
C TYR A 67 12.01 -1.30 12.30
N ASN A 68 12.58 -0.70 13.33
CA ASN A 68 13.73 0.20 13.19
C ASN A 68 14.99 -0.47 12.60
N ASP A 69 15.06 -1.80 12.59
CA ASP A 69 16.15 -2.56 11.98
C ASP A 69 15.93 -2.87 10.48
N GLY A 70 14.78 -2.45 9.92
CA GLY A 70 14.37 -2.66 8.53
C GLY A 70 13.79 -4.05 8.23
N SER A 71 13.56 -4.88 9.26
CA SER A 71 12.67 -6.04 9.15
C SER A 71 11.21 -5.65 9.38
N TRP A 72 10.26 -6.54 9.10
CA TRP A 72 8.84 -6.24 9.28
C TRP A 72 8.05 -7.48 9.70
N PRO A 73 6.98 -7.31 10.51
CA PRO A 73 6.04 -8.39 10.80
C PRO A 73 5.14 -8.65 9.58
N SER A 74 4.67 -9.89 9.42
CA SER A 74 3.70 -10.22 8.38
C SER A 74 2.80 -11.40 8.74
N PHE A 75 1.57 -11.40 8.22
CA PHE A 75 0.60 -12.48 8.42
C PHE A 75 0.33 -12.79 9.91
N CYS A 76 0.16 -11.76 10.73
CA CYS A 76 0.19 -11.87 12.20
C CYS A 76 -1.04 -12.53 12.81
N THR A 77 -2.20 -12.43 12.16
CA THR A 77 -3.44 -13.10 12.61
C THR A 77 -4.17 -13.78 11.45
N LYS A 78 -5.18 -14.58 11.79
CA LYS A 78 -6.08 -15.23 10.82
C LYS A 78 -7.40 -14.48 10.66
N GLU A 79 -7.47 -13.21 11.06
CA GLU A 79 -8.69 -12.42 10.95
C GLU A 79 -9.12 -12.30 9.47
N PRO A 80 -10.33 -12.77 9.12
CA PRO A 80 -10.78 -12.73 7.74
C PRO A 80 -11.08 -11.29 7.30
N PHE A 81 -10.61 -10.94 6.11
CA PHE A 81 -10.99 -9.71 5.43
C PHE A 81 -12.50 -9.62 5.25
N ASN A 82 -13.10 -8.53 5.74
CA ASN A 82 -14.54 -8.31 5.73
C ASN A 82 -14.88 -6.88 5.22
N PRO A 83 -15.18 -6.70 3.92
CA PRO A 83 -15.45 -5.39 3.35
C PRO A 83 -16.67 -4.66 3.93
N LYS A 84 -17.53 -5.35 4.68
CA LYS A 84 -18.69 -4.74 5.34
C LYS A 84 -18.30 -3.81 6.49
N VAL A 85 -17.10 -3.97 7.07
CA VAL A 85 -16.69 -3.17 8.23
C VAL A 85 -16.11 -1.81 7.86
N PHE A 86 -15.82 -1.58 6.57
CA PHE A 86 -15.27 -0.34 6.03
C PHE A 86 -16.00 0.11 4.75
N SER A 87 -17.29 -0.21 4.65
CA SER A 87 -18.12 0.10 3.48
C SER A 87 -18.23 1.60 3.19
N ASP A 88 -18.03 2.44 4.20
CA ASP A 88 -18.02 3.90 4.13
C ASP A 88 -16.79 4.47 3.40
N VAL A 89 -15.66 3.76 3.39
CA VAL A 89 -14.42 4.20 2.70
C VAL A 89 -14.15 3.46 1.38
N ILE A 90 -14.87 2.36 1.09
CA ILE A 90 -14.68 1.55 -0.13
C ILE A 90 -14.67 2.38 -1.43
N GLY A 91 -15.57 3.36 -1.56
CA GLY A 91 -15.62 4.19 -2.77
C GLY A 91 -14.34 4.99 -3.00
N LYS A 92 -13.71 5.50 -1.94
CA LYS A 92 -12.41 6.17 -2.04
C LYS A 92 -11.29 5.17 -2.33
N MET A 93 -11.36 3.97 -1.74
CA MET A 93 -10.38 2.91 -2.01
C MET A 93 -10.40 2.46 -3.48
N ASP A 94 -11.57 2.42 -4.13
CA ASP A 94 -11.66 2.11 -5.56
C ASP A 94 -10.92 3.13 -6.43
N ASP A 95 -11.01 4.41 -6.07
CA ASP A 95 -10.36 5.51 -6.80
C ASP A 95 -8.85 5.59 -6.51
N ASP A 96 -8.47 5.47 -5.23
CA ASP A 96 -7.13 5.85 -4.75
C ASP A 96 -6.23 4.62 -4.47
N TRP A 97 -6.82 3.43 -4.27
CA TRP A 97 -6.13 2.18 -3.91
C TRP A 97 -6.47 1.03 -4.87
N GLY A 98 -6.60 1.35 -6.17
CA GLY A 98 -6.93 0.39 -7.21
C GLY A 98 -5.82 -0.63 -7.51
N SER A 99 -6.22 -1.86 -7.87
CA SER A 99 -5.28 -2.89 -8.32
C SER A 99 -4.87 -2.68 -9.78
N LEU A 100 -3.56 -2.79 -10.04
CA LEU A 100 -2.99 -2.76 -11.39
C LEU A 100 -2.66 -4.16 -11.94
N ALA A 101 -2.98 -5.20 -11.18
CA ALA A 101 -2.60 -6.57 -11.50
C ALA A 101 -3.50 -7.18 -12.60
N CYS A 102 -2.93 -8.09 -13.38
CA CYS A 102 -3.67 -8.87 -14.38
C CYS A 102 -4.07 -10.27 -13.86
N PRO A 103 -5.24 -10.79 -14.25
CA PRO A 103 -6.28 -10.12 -15.03
C PRO A 103 -6.97 -9.01 -14.23
N SER A 104 -7.62 -8.07 -14.93
CA SER A 104 -8.40 -6.98 -14.30
C SER A 104 -9.36 -7.53 -13.24
N SER A 105 -9.46 -6.85 -12.09
CA SER A 105 -10.31 -7.24 -10.96
C SER A 105 -10.86 -6.03 -10.20
N ASP A 106 -11.81 -6.26 -9.30
CA ASP A 106 -12.49 -5.26 -8.46
C ASP A 106 -11.67 -4.82 -7.22
N SER A 107 -10.34 -4.86 -7.29
CA SER A 107 -9.38 -4.48 -6.23
C SER A 107 -9.50 -5.21 -4.87
N HIS A 108 -10.61 -5.89 -4.57
CA HIS A 108 -10.85 -6.61 -3.32
C HIS A 108 -9.80 -7.69 -3.03
N SER A 109 -9.25 -8.34 -4.06
CA SER A 109 -8.16 -9.30 -3.88
C SER A 109 -6.88 -8.62 -3.41
N PHE A 110 -6.61 -7.42 -3.91
CA PHE A 110 -5.46 -6.63 -3.50
C PHE A 110 -5.63 -6.12 -2.06
N TRP A 111 -6.78 -5.53 -1.73
CA TRP A 111 -7.03 -5.08 -0.35
C TRP A 111 -7.03 -6.24 0.66
N ARG A 112 -7.55 -7.41 0.27
CA ARG A 112 -7.45 -8.62 1.09
C ARG A 112 -6.00 -9.01 1.34
N HIS A 113 -5.14 -8.91 0.33
CA HIS A 113 -3.71 -9.20 0.48
C HIS A 113 -3.05 -8.23 1.46
N GLU A 114 -3.27 -6.93 1.27
CA GLU A 114 -2.74 -5.88 2.15
C GLU A 114 -3.21 -6.04 3.59
N TRP A 115 -4.51 -6.32 3.80
CA TRP A 115 -5.02 -6.64 5.13
C TRP A 115 -4.34 -7.87 5.73
N THR A 116 -4.38 -9.00 5.01
CA THR A 116 -3.93 -10.29 5.54
C THR A 116 -2.44 -10.24 5.88
N LYS A 117 -1.62 -9.62 5.03
CA LYS A 117 -0.17 -9.56 5.18
C LYS A 117 0.28 -8.47 6.14
N HIS A 118 -0.29 -7.26 6.06
CA HIS A 118 0.18 -6.08 6.77
C HIS A 118 -0.83 -5.58 7.81
N GLY A 119 -2.11 -5.44 7.45
CA GLY A 119 -3.15 -4.95 8.35
C GLY A 119 -3.33 -5.79 9.62
N THR A 120 -3.21 -7.12 9.54
CA THR A 120 -3.28 -8.00 10.72
C THR A 120 -2.15 -7.77 11.74
N CYS A 121 -1.09 -7.07 11.36
CA CYS A 121 0.06 -6.74 12.20
C CYS A 121 0.02 -5.30 12.73
N SER A 122 -0.99 -4.51 12.36
CA SER A 122 -1.02 -3.05 12.57
C SER A 122 -1.46 -2.61 13.96
N GLY A 123 -2.05 -3.51 14.76
CA GLY A 123 -2.77 -3.13 15.99
C GLY A 123 -4.08 -2.36 15.75
N LEU A 124 -4.41 -2.03 14.50
CA LEU A 124 -5.66 -1.39 14.10
C LEU A 124 -6.70 -2.46 13.71
N GLY A 125 -7.98 -2.13 13.89
CA GLY A 125 -9.06 -2.90 13.25
C GLY A 125 -9.11 -2.60 11.74
N GLN A 126 -9.75 -3.49 10.96
CA GLN A 126 -9.88 -3.33 9.50
C GLN A 126 -10.35 -1.94 9.05
N HIS A 127 -11.37 -1.40 9.72
CA HIS A 127 -11.86 -0.05 9.42
C HIS A 127 -10.77 1.01 9.61
N GLY A 128 -10.17 1.09 10.80
CA GLY A 128 -9.10 2.05 11.09
C GLY A 128 -7.88 1.87 10.18
N TYR A 129 -7.50 0.64 9.81
CA TYR A 129 -6.40 0.39 8.89
C TYR A 129 -6.62 1.02 7.51
N PHE A 130 -7.78 0.79 6.92
CA PHE A 130 -8.10 1.33 5.59
C PHE A 130 -8.42 2.83 5.63
N GLU A 131 -9.12 3.30 6.67
CA GLU A 131 -9.40 4.72 6.88
C GLU A 131 -8.09 5.52 7.04
N SER A 132 -7.16 5.07 7.90
CA SER A 132 -5.85 5.70 8.08
C SER A 132 -5.11 5.88 6.76
N ALA A 133 -5.04 4.85 5.92
CA ALA A 133 -4.35 4.93 4.64
C ALA A 133 -5.01 5.93 3.67
N ILE A 134 -6.35 5.97 3.63
CA ILE A 134 -7.11 6.91 2.81
C ILE A 134 -6.94 8.36 3.31
N ASP A 135 -6.95 8.58 4.62
CA ASP A 135 -6.73 9.90 5.21
C ASP A 135 -5.31 10.40 4.99
N LEU A 136 -4.31 9.52 5.12
CA LEU A 136 -2.91 9.83 4.79
C LEU A 136 -2.76 10.20 3.31
N TYR A 137 -3.42 9.46 2.40
CA TYR A 137 -3.42 9.77 0.96
C TYR A 137 -4.01 11.15 0.68
N GLY A 138 -5.19 11.44 1.23
CA GLY A 138 -5.87 12.73 1.04
C GLY A 138 -5.12 13.91 1.65
N LYS A 139 -4.27 13.69 2.66
CA LYS A 139 -3.49 14.73 3.32
C LYS A 139 -2.16 15.03 2.61
N TYR A 140 -1.53 14.02 2.01
CA TYR A 140 -0.17 14.11 1.47
C TYR A 140 -0.14 13.79 -0.04
N ASP A 141 -0.56 14.76 -0.84
CA ASP A 141 -0.56 14.67 -2.30
C ASP A 141 0.87 14.80 -2.88
N ILE A 142 1.49 13.64 -3.11
CA ILE A 142 2.83 13.53 -3.69
C ILE A 142 2.86 14.04 -5.14
N THR A 143 1.82 13.78 -5.92
CA THR A 143 1.77 14.18 -7.33
C THR A 143 1.77 15.71 -7.44
N ALA A 144 0.94 16.39 -6.65
CA ALA A 144 0.91 17.85 -6.59
C ALA A 144 2.25 18.43 -6.09
N ALA A 145 2.81 17.86 -5.01
CA ALA A 145 4.09 18.32 -4.46
C ALA A 145 5.23 18.27 -5.47
N LEU A 146 5.29 17.21 -6.29
CA LEU A 146 6.25 17.07 -7.38
C LEU A 146 5.98 18.10 -8.49
N ALA A 147 4.73 18.25 -8.92
CA ALA A 147 4.33 19.16 -9.97
C ALA A 147 4.64 20.63 -9.63
N ASP A 148 4.40 21.05 -8.38
CA ASP A 148 4.72 22.39 -7.87
C ASP A 148 6.22 22.73 -7.95
N HIS A 149 7.07 21.69 -8.03
CA HIS A 149 8.52 21.81 -8.19
C HIS A 149 8.99 21.51 -9.63
N GLY A 150 8.07 21.45 -10.60
CA GLY A 150 8.36 21.19 -12.00
C GLY A 150 8.78 19.74 -12.29
N ILE A 151 8.52 18.81 -11.37
CA ILE A 151 8.76 17.37 -11.54
C ILE A 151 7.43 16.73 -11.95
N VAL A 152 7.28 16.46 -13.24
CA VAL A 152 6.03 15.94 -13.82
C VAL A 152 6.30 14.63 -14.57
N PRO A 153 5.29 13.76 -14.74
CA PRO A 153 5.44 12.49 -15.46
C PRO A 153 5.53 12.72 -16.97
N ASP A 154 6.67 13.25 -17.43
CA ASP A 154 6.92 13.64 -18.82
C ASP A 154 8.01 12.80 -19.51
N GLY A 155 8.41 11.68 -18.90
CA GLY A 155 9.48 10.79 -19.38
C GLY A 155 10.89 11.38 -19.23
N LYS A 156 11.04 12.55 -18.61
CA LYS A 156 12.36 13.09 -18.30
C LYS A 156 12.94 12.47 -17.05
N HIS A 157 14.25 12.69 -16.89
CA HIS A 157 14.99 12.25 -15.73
C HIS A 157 15.11 13.38 -14.69
N TYR A 158 14.87 13.03 -13.43
CA TYR A 158 14.94 13.95 -12.30
C TYR A 158 15.90 13.41 -11.25
N GLN A 159 16.65 14.31 -10.60
CA GLN A 159 17.55 13.93 -9.52
C GLN A 159 16.75 13.42 -8.31
N ILE A 160 17.17 12.31 -7.72
CA ILE A 160 16.49 11.73 -6.55
C ILE A 160 16.41 12.73 -5.39
N GLU A 161 17.46 13.49 -5.15
CA GLU A 161 17.45 14.52 -4.10
C GLU A 161 16.43 15.64 -4.37
N ALA A 162 16.19 15.99 -5.64
CA ALA A 162 15.15 16.95 -6.01
C ALA A 162 13.74 16.38 -5.78
N ILE A 163 13.53 15.10 -6.11
CA ILE A 163 12.27 14.36 -5.84
C ILE A 163 12.01 14.36 -4.32
N ARG A 164 12.97 13.92 -3.51
CA ARG A 164 12.82 13.85 -2.05
C ARG A 164 12.54 15.21 -1.44
N LYS A 165 13.25 16.24 -1.88
CA LYS A 165 13.05 17.62 -1.40
C LYS A 165 11.66 18.15 -1.79
N ALA A 166 11.22 17.96 -3.02
CA ALA A 166 9.90 18.39 -3.46
C ALA A 166 8.80 17.73 -2.61
N ILE A 167 8.87 16.42 -2.41
CA ILE A 167 7.89 15.68 -1.60
C ILE A 167 7.93 16.10 -0.12
N SER A 168 9.11 16.37 0.45
CA SER A 168 9.22 16.81 1.85
C SER A 168 8.44 18.10 2.18
N THR A 169 8.08 18.90 1.17
CA THR A 169 7.29 20.13 1.38
C THR A 169 5.87 19.89 1.86
N VAL A 170 5.29 18.71 1.55
CA VAL A 170 3.99 18.28 2.07
C VAL A 170 4.12 17.36 3.29
N LEU A 171 5.34 17.02 3.70
CA LEU A 171 5.62 16.09 4.82
C LEU A 171 6.27 16.80 6.02
N ASP A 172 5.94 18.07 6.26
CA ASP A 172 6.51 18.88 7.36
C ASP A 172 8.06 18.90 7.38
N GLY A 173 8.68 18.76 6.20
CA GLY A 173 10.14 18.70 6.04
C GLY A 173 10.76 17.32 6.22
N HIS A 174 9.99 16.28 6.57
CA HIS A 174 10.48 14.91 6.64
C HIS A 174 10.80 14.39 5.23
N LEU A 175 11.99 13.79 5.07
CA LEU A 175 12.39 13.19 3.80
C LEU A 175 11.70 11.85 3.60
N PRO A 176 11.08 11.60 2.43
CA PRO A 176 10.54 10.29 2.12
C PRO A 176 11.65 9.31 1.72
N GLY A 177 11.34 8.02 1.79
CA GLY A 177 12.03 6.99 1.02
C GLY A 177 11.53 7.01 -0.43
N VAL A 178 12.42 6.74 -1.37
CA VAL A 178 12.09 6.66 -2.81
C VAL A 178 12.68 5.37 -3.35
N ASP A 179 11.84 4.56 -3.97
CA ASP A 179 12.25 3.33 -4.66
C ASP A 179 11.98 3.41 -6.16
N CYS A 180 12.78 2.67 -6.90
CA CYS A 180 12.80 2.66 -8.34
C CYS A 180 12.75 1.22 -8.85
N ASN A 181 12.06 1.01 -9.96
CA ASN A 181 12.15 -0.24 -10.69
C ASN A 181 12.77 0.01 -12.07
N LYS A 182 12.60 -0.95 -12.98
CA LYS A 182 13.02 -0.79 -14.38
C LYS A 182 11.88 -1.05 -15.34
N ASP A 183 11.79 -0.21 -16.36
CA ASP A 183 10.87 -0.39 -17.48
C ASP A 183 11.25 -1.64 -18.31
N GLY A 184 10.46 -1.95 -19.34
CA GLY A 184 10.73 -3.07 -20.25
C GLY A 184 12.07 -3.01 -20.99
N LYS A 185 12.66 -1.80 -21.11
CA LYS A 185 13.93 -1.51 -21.78
C LYS A 185 15.13 -1.49 -20.81
N GLY A 186 14.89 -1.52 -19.50
CA GLY A 186 15.90 -1.50 -18.46
C GLY A 186 16.26 -0.12 -17.90
N ASN A 187 15.51 0.93 -18.27
CA ASN A 187 15.66 2.28 -17.71
C ASN A 187 15.18 2.31 -16.26
N ARG A 188 15.90 3.01 -15.38
CA ARG A 188 15.47 3.19 -13.99
C ARG A 188 14.46 4.32 -13.89
N GLN A 189 13.40 4.07 -13.16
CA GLN A 189 12.26 4.99 -13.08
C GLN A 189 11.68 5.07 -11.67
N LEU A 190 11.10 6.23 -11.34
CA LEU A 190 10.45 6.49 -10.07
C LEU A 190 9.23 5.58 -9.89
N TYR A 191 9.30 4.66 -8.94
CA TYR A 191 8.26 3.64 -8.77
C TYR A 191 7.42 3.86 -7.51
N GLN A 192 8.06 3.89 -6.33
CA GLN A 192 7.36 3.98 -5.05
C GLN A 192 7.93 5.06 -4.16
N VAL A 193 7.06 5.67 -3.36
CA VAL A 193 7.42 6.63 -2.33
C VAL A 193 6.94 6.11 -0.98
N TYR A 194 7.81 6.21 0.00
CA TYR A 194 7.63 5.69 1.35
C TYR A 194 7.59 6.86 2.32
N ILE A 195 6.46 7.03 2.99
CA ILE A 195 6.24 8.03 4.03
C ILE A 195 6.19 7.30 5.36
N CYS A 196 6.94 7.76 6.37
CA CYS A 196 6.93 7.13 7.69
C CYS A 196 5.87 7.76 8.60
N VAL A 197 5.11 6.90 9.26
CA VAL A 197 3.96 7.26 10.10
C VAL A 197 4.11 6.56 11.45
N ALA A 198 3.79 7.26 12.53
CA ALA A 198 3.80 6.70 13.88
C ALA A 198 2.79 5.55 14.02
N LYS A 199 2.92 4.77 15.10
CA LYS A 199 2.06 3.60 15.40
C LYS A 199 0.57 3.92 15.55
N ASP A 200 0.19 5.19 15.68
CA ASP A 200 -1.21 5.62 15.65
C ASP A 200 -1.84 5.58 14.25
N GLY A 201 -1.04 5.34 13.20
CA GLY A 201 -1.49 5.28 11.82
C GLY A 201 -1.84 6.63 11.20
N SER A 202 -1.43 7.75 11.80
CA SER A 202 -1.81 9.09 11.30
C SER A 202 -0.72 10.18 11.43
N THR A 203 0.15 10.09 12.44
CA THR A 203 1.15 11.11 12.72
C THR A 203 2.40 10.91 11.85
N LEU A 204 2.82 11.93 11.08
CA LEU A 204 4.10 11.87 10.36
C LEU A 204 5.27 11.81 11.33
N ILE A 205 6.28 11.03 10.94
CA ILE A 205 7.56 10.98 11.64
C ILE A 205 8.71 11.01 10.63
N GLU A 206 9.89 11.36 11.12
CA GLU A 206 11.12 11.07 10.39
C GLU A 206 11.30 9.56 10.27
N CYS A 207 11.63 9.07 9.07
CA CYS A 207 11.85 7.66 8.82
C CYS A 207 13.04 7.13 9.65
N PRO A 208 12.82 6.17 10.57
CA PRO A 208 13.92 5.61 11.35
C PRO A 208 14.95 4.87 10.50
N VAL A 209 14.46 4.23 9.44
CA VAL A 209 15.22 3.54 8.41
C VAL A 209 14.56 3.85 7.06
N PHE A 210 15.33 3.84 5.96
CA PHE A 210 14.79 3.95 4.61
C PHE A 210 14.78 2.59 3.92
N PRO A 211 13.82 2.32 3.02
CA PRO A 211 13.79 1.07 2.27
C PRO A 211 15.05 0.94 1.41
N ARG A 212 15.47 -0.29 1.15
CA ARG A 212 16.49 -0.53 0.12
C ARG A 212 15.93 -0.06 -1.22
N SER A 213 16.71 0.74 -1.93
CA SER A 213 16.28 1.40 -3.16
C SER A 213 17.21 1.05 -4.33
N GLU A 214 16.64 0.80 -5.50
CA GLU A 214 17.42 0.69 -6.74
C GLU A 214 17.73 2.05 -7.40
N CYS A 215 17.20 3.14 -6.85
CA CYS A 215 17.40 4.49 -7.38
C CYS A 215 18.87 4.90 -7.30
N ARG A 216 19.37 5.60 -8.35
CA ARG A 216 20.72 6.17 -8.37
C ARG A 216 20.75 7.46 -9.20
N GLY A 217 21.32 8.52 -8.65
CA GLY A 217 21.49 9.79 -9.37
C GLY A 217 20.16 10.37 -9.83
N SER A 218 19.90 10.28 -11.14
CA SER A 218 18.64 10.68 -11.76
C SER A 218 17.86 9.49 -12.29
N VAL A 219 16.53 9.54 -12.19
CA VAL A 219 15.62 8.50 -12.66
C VAL A 219 14.51 9.09 -13.51
N GLU A 220 14.00 8.29 -14.44
CA GLU A 220 12.85 8.66 -15.27
C GLU A 220 11.59 8.83 -14.41
N PHE A 221 10.76 9.82 -14.74
CA PHE A 221 9.36 9.88 -14.29
C PHE A 221 8.46 9.62 -15.49
N PRO A 222 8.06 8.35 -15.73
CA PRO A 222 7.46 7.97 -17.00
C PRO A 222 6.04 8.53 -17.13
N VAL A 223 5.66 8.84 -18.36
CA VAL A 223 4.30 9.22 -18.70
C VAL A 223 3.36 8.06 -18.37
N PHE A 224 2.24 8.35 -17.72
CA PHE A 224 1.14 7.40 -17.61
C PHE A 224 -0.02 7.85 -18.50
N ASP A 225 -0.31 7.06 -19.53
CA ASP A 225 -1.45 7.26 -20.41
C ASP A 225 -2.39 6.04 -20.32
N PRO A 226 -3.51 6.16 -19.56
CA PRO A 226 -4.52 5.11 -19.43
C PRO A 226 -5.09 4.64 -20.77
N SER A 227 -5.08 5.50 -21.79
CA SER A 227 -5.63 5.20 -23.11
C SER A 227 -4.68 4.39 -24.00
N GLN A 228 -3.38 4.33 -23.65
CA GLN A 228 -2.34 3.65 -24.44
C GLN A 228 -1.73 2.44 -23.75
N SER A 229 -1.92 2.25 -22.45
CA SER A 229 -1.51 1.04 -21.74
C SER A 229 -2.19 -0.19 -22.38
N HIS A 230 -1.40 -1.05 -23.02
CA HIS A 230 -1.86 -2.16 -23.85
C HIS A 230 -2.98 -2.98 -23.19
N HIS A 231 -4.22 -2.67 -23.58
CA HIS A 231 -5.42 -3.29 -23.08
C HIS A 231 -5.47 -4.77 -23.46
N ARG A 232 -5.33 -5.67 -22.49
CA ARG A 232 -6.01 -6.97 -22.56
C ARG A 232 -7.38 -6.82 -21.92
N HIS A 233 -8.30 -6.18 -22.65
CA HIS A 233 -9.72 -6.29 -22.36
C HIS A 233 -10.10 -7.76 -22.50
N ILE A 234 -10.43 -8.44 -21.40
CA ILE A 234 -11.27 -9.63 -21.50
C ILE A 234 -12.70 -9.10 -21.59
N SER A 235 -13.11 -8.73 -22.81
CA SER A 235 -14.53 -8.71 -23.14
C SER A 235 -15.00 -10.16 -23.14
N ASN A 236 -15.64 -10.59 -22.07
CA ASN A 236 -16.44 -11.81 -22.04
C ASN A 236 -17.73 -11.59 -22.86
N PHE A 237 -17.61 -11.32 -24.16
CA PHE A 237 -18.68 -11.44 -25.14
C PHE A 237 -18.03 -11.84 -26.47
N GLY A 238 -18.52 -12.95 -27.04
CA GLY A 238 -17.73 -13.85 -27.86
C GLY A 238 -17.25 -13.32 -29.21
N ASP A 239 -16.08 -13.82 -29.61
CA ASP A 239 -15.65 -13.90 -31.00
C ASP A 239 -15.10 -15.31 -31.26
N ALA A 240 -16.04 -16.25 -31.42
CA ALA A 240 -15.79 -17.43 -32.22
C ALA A 240 -15.78 -16.99 -33.69
N ASN A 241 -14.62 -16.59 -34.22
CA ASN A 241 -14.21 -16.74 -35.64
C ASN A 241 -13.00 -15.85 -35.95
N MET A 242 -11.79 -16.35 -35.71
CA MET A 242 -10.65 -16.02 -36.57
C MET A 242 -9.59 -17.11 -36.51
N MET A 243 -9.94 -18.30 -36.99
CA MET A 243 -8.99 -19.37 -37.33
C MET A 243 -9.06 -19.61 -38.84
N THR A 244 -8.58 -18.67 -39.64
CA THR A 244 -8.14 -18.91 -41.02
C THR A 244 -7.26 -17.75 -41.50
N SER A 245 -5.93 -17.92 -41.50
CA SER A 245 -5.04 -17.61 -42.64
C SER A 245 -3.55 -17.52 -42.22
N GLY A 246 -2.75 -18.42 -42.81
CA GLY A 246 -1.36 -18.20 -43.25
C GLY A 246 -0.26 -17.98 -42.21
N LEU A 247 0.51 -19.03 -41.88
CA LEU A 247 1.67 -19.56 -42.61
C LEU A 247 2.00 -20.97 -42.10
#